data_AF-A0A8I1I8S3-F1
#
_entry.id   AF-A0A8I1I8S3-F1
#
_cell.length_a   1.000
_cell.length_b   1.000
_cell.length_c   1.000
_cell.angle_alpha   90.00
_cell.angle_beta   90.00
_cell.angle_gamma   90.00
#
_symmetry.space_group_name_H-M   'P 1'
#
loop_
_entity.id
_entity.type
_entity.pdbx_description
1 polymer ?
#
loop_
_entity_poly.entity_id
_entity_poly.type
_entity_poly.pdbx_seq_one_letter_code
_entity_poly.pdbx_strand_id
1 'polypeptide(L)' 'MTPERYYKLRKHHALLEEAKKLDKLNADKTENIKRFIAFKQEAGMMPKEYIEEYDNCWKD' A
#
# COMPACT_ATOMS: atom_id res chain seq x y z
N MET A 1 -17.04 -12.89 -11.40
CA MET A 1 -16.11 -11.78 -11.07
C MET A 1 -16.14 -10.79 -12.22
N THR A 2 -16.55 -9.54 -12.00
CA THR A 2 -16.58 -8.53 -13.07
C THR A 2 -15.16 -8.03 -13.36
N PRO A 3 -14.84 -7.63 -14.60
CA PRO A 3 -13.52 -7.10 -14.95
C PRO A 3 -13.08 -5.96 -14.03
N GLU A 4 -13.99 -5.06 -13.68
CA GLU A 4 -13.73 -3.95 -12.76
C GLU A 4 -13.32 -4.42 -11.35
N ARG A 5 -13.98 -5.46 -10.81
CA ARG A 5 -13.59 -6.02 -9.51
C ARG A 5 -12.20 -6.64 -9.57
N TYR A 6 -11.83 -7.29 -10.67
CA TYR A 6 -10.48 -7.81 -10.88
C TYR A 6 -9.43 -6.70 -10.93
N TYR A 7 -9.68 -5.63 -11.69
CA TYR A 7 -8.74 -4.50 -11.77
C TYR A 7 -8.55 -3.82 -10.42
N LYS A 8 -9.63 -3.63 -9.65
CA LYS A 8 -9.55 -3.10 -8.29
C LYS A 8 -8.73 -4.01 -7.39
N LEU A 9 -8.99 -5.33 -7.39
CA LEU A 9 -8.22 -6.29 -6.61
C LEU A 9 -6.73 -6.26 -6.96
N ARG A 10 -6.41 -6.23 -8.25
CA ARG A 10 -5.03 -6.17 -8.73
C ARG A 10 -4.33 -4.88 -8.29
N LYS A 11 -5.02 -3.74 -8.36
CA LYS A 11 -4.49 -2.47 -7.88
C LYS A 11 -4.22 -2.52 -6.37
N HIS A 12 -5.16 -3.04 -5.58
CA HIS A 12 -4.99 -3.21 -4.14
C HIS A 12 -3.80 -4.12 -3.81
N HIS A 13 -3.66 -5.25 -4.50
CA HIS A 13 -2.53 -6.14 -4.29
C HIS A 13 -1.19 -5.46 -4.62
N ALA A 14 -1.12 -4.68 -5.70
CA ALA A 14 0.09 -3.95 -6.06
C ALA A 14 0.47 -2.92 -4.97
N LEU A 15 -0.51 -2.16 -4.48
CA LEU A 15 -0.31 -1.19 -3.40
C LEU A 15 0.09 -1.86 -2.08
N LEU A 16 -0.49 -3.02 -1.75
CA LEU A 16 -0.12 -3.78 -0.55
C LEU A 16 1.34 -4.24 -0.60
N GLU A 17 1.79 -4.77 -1.73
CA GLU A 17 3.18 -5.19 -1.93
C GLU A 17 4.15 -4.01 -1.85
N GLU A 18 3.76 -2.86 -2.42
CA GLU A 18 4.54 -1.64 -2.30
C GLU A 18 4.58 -1.13 -0.86
N ALA A 19 3.46 -1.14 -0.16
CA ALA A 19 3.38 -0.75 1.24
C ALA A 19 4.33 -1.59 2.10
N LYS A 20 4.32 -2.92 1.94
CA LYS A 20 5.22 -3.85 2.64
C LYS A 20 6.69 -3.60 2.35
N LYS A 21 7.03 -3.16 1.13
CA LYS A 21 8.40 -2.77 0.79
C LYS A 21 8.79 -1.48 1.47
N LEU A 22 7.90 -0.49 1.48
CA LEU A 22 8.14 0.82 2.08
C LEU A 22 8.24 0.73 3.61
N ASP A 23 7.41 -0.09 4.27
CA ASP A 23 7.45 -0.29 5.73
C ASP A 23 8.80 -0.83 6.23
N LYS A 24 9.51 -1.59 5.39
CA LYS A 24 10.86 -2.10 5.69
C LYS A 24 11.97 -1.06 5.51
N LEU A 25 11.67 0.11 4.93
CA LEU A 25 12.66 1.15 4.69
C LEU A 25 12.81 2.05 5.90
N ASN A 26 14.04 2.49 6.17
CA ASN A 26 14.30 3.47 7.23
C ASN A 26 13.69 4.83 6.86
N ALA A 27 12.79 5.33 7.69
CA ALA A 27 12.12 6.62 7.53
C ALA A 27 13.05 7.84 7.64
N ASP A 28 14.26 7.68 8.18
CA ASP A 28 15.20 8.80 8.36
C ASP A 28 15.85 9.28 7.05
N LYS A 29 15.76 8.48 5.98
CA LYS A 29 16.27 8.89 4.66
C LYS A 29 15.22 9.75 3.95
N THR A 30 15.60 10.96 3.57
CA THR A 30 14.76 11.90 2.81
C THR A 30 14.18 11.29 1.53
N GLU A 31 14.92 10.40 0.85
CA GLU A 31 14.41 9.70 -0.33
C GLU A 31 13.24 8.76 0.01
N ASN A 32 13.32 8.07 1.14
CA ASN A 32 12.25 7.19 1.62
C ASN A 32 11.03 8.00 2.03
N ILE A 33 11.22 9.14 2.70
CA ILE A 33 10.13 10.10 3.03
C ILE A 33 9.36 10.50 1.77
N LYS A 34 10.05 10.82 0.67
CA LYS A 34 9.39 11.14 -0.61
C LYS A 34 8.53 9.97 -1.11
N ARG A 35 9.04 8.74 -1.01
CA ARG A 35 8.29 7.53 -1.40
C ARG A 35 7.07 7.29 -0.49
N PHE A 36 7.20 7.50 0.82
CA PHE A 36 6.08 7.44 1.76
C PHE A 36 4.98 8.46 1.42
N ILE A 37 5.36 9.69 1.09
CA ILE A 37 4.42 10.75 0.69
C ILE A 37 3.74 10.41 -0.64
N ALA A 38 4.50 9.95 -1.63
CA ALA A 38 3.95 9.54 -2.93
C ALA A 38 2.93 8.40 -2.77
N PHE A 39 3.27 7.38 -1.98
CA PHE A 39 2.35 6.31 -1.65
C PHE A 39 1.07 6.83 -0.99
N LYS A 40 1.18 7.74 -0.02
CA LYS A 40 0.01 8.36 0.63
C LYS A 40 -0.88 9.12 -0.35
N GLN A 41 -0.30 9.80 -1.34
CA GLN A 41 -1.08 10.50 -2.37
C GLN A 41 -1.87 9.54 -3.26
N GLU A 42 -1.31 8.36 -3.56
CA GLU A 42 -1.99 7.36 -4.38
C GLU A 42 -3.01 6.51 -3.60
N ALA A 43 -2.64 6.08 -2.40
CA ALA A 43 -3.41 5.15 -1.58
C ALA A 43 -4.35 5.83 -0.58
N GLY A 44 -4.14 7.14 -0.32
CA GLY A 44 -4.92 7.93 0.65
C GLY A 44 -4.46 7.81 2.11
N MET A 45 -3.50 6.92 2.41
CA MET A 45 -3.02 6.63 3.76
C MET A 45 -1.54 6.19 3.74
N MET A 46 -0.90 6.16 4.90
CA MET A 46 0.49 5.73 5.00
C MET A 46 0.64 4.22 4.74
N PRO A 47 1.81 3.75 4.26
CA PRO A 47 2.04 2.32 4.03
C PRO A 47 1.68 1.42 5.20
N LYS A 48 2.04 1.81 6.42
CA LYS A 48 1.76 1.03 7.62
C LYS A 48 0.26 0.87 7.88
N GLU A 49 -0.49 1.97 7.81
CA GLU A 49 -1.96 1.97 7.94
C GLU A 49 -2.60 1.10 6.85
N TYR A 50 -2.07 1.17 5.63
CA TYR A 50 -2.53 0.36 4.51
C TYR A 50 -2.32 -1.14 4.73
N ILE A 51 -1.18 -1.53 5.29
CA ILE A 51 -0.91 -2.93 5.64
C ILE A 51 -1.87 -3.39 6.75
N GLU A 52 -2.04 -2.59 7.81
CA GLU A 52 -2.92 -2.94 8.93
C GLU A 52 -4.37 -3.16 8.46
N GLU A 53 -4.88 -2.31 7.58
CA GLU A 53 -6.25 -2.39 7.07
C GLU A 53 -6.44 -3.54 6.05
N TYR A 54 -5.48 -3.76 5.14
CA TYR A 54 -5.67 -4.60 3.95
C TYR A 54 -4.87 -5.92 3.94
N ASP A 55 -3.89 -6.12 4.82
CA ASP A 55 -3.09 -7.36 4.83
C ASP A 55 -3.90 -8.57 5.33
N ASN A 56 -4.91 -8.34 6.17
CA ASN A 56 -5.80 -9.37 6.70
C ASN A 56 -7.24 -9.29 6.17
N CYS A 57 -7.56 -8.40 5.22
CA CYS A 57 -8.95 -8.19 4.75
C CYS A 57 -9.58 -9.39 4.01
N TRP A 58 -8.81 -10.48 3.81
CA TRP A 58 -9.23 -11.72 3.17
C TRP A 58 -9.50 -12.87 4.15
N LYS A 59 -9.24 -12.66 5.45
CA LYS A 59 -9.37 -13.69 6.49
C LYS A 59 -10.75 -13.75 7.16
N ASP A 60 -11.64 -12.82 6.85
CA ASP A 60 -13.06 -12.86 7.25
C ASP A 60 -13.94 -13.51 6.18
#